data_AF-A0A935DN78-F1
#
_entry.id   AF-A0A935DN78-F1
#
_cell.length_a   1.000
_cell.length_b   1.000
_cell.length_c   1.000
_cell.angle_alpha   90.00
_cell.angle_beta   90.00
_cell.angle_gamma   90.00
#
_symmetry.space_group_name_H-M   'P 1'
#
loop_
_entity.id
_entity.type
_entity.pdbx_description
1 polymer ?
#
loop_
_entity_poly.entity_id
_entity_poly.type
_entity_poly.pdbx_seq_one_letter_code
_entity_poly.pdbx_strand_id
1 'polypeptide(L)'
;MMPRTLRTLALLLAVGLSAGACKKVIGDGCSASTDCSATGDRQCDLSQVDGYCTLQNCDPNGCPDEALCIGFDAHAPRLERRFCMAGCDVDDDCRTPEYRCVRPDARACVNTANASGILPSGQSCNVLIDTVSRTAGYCAPAAP
;
A
#
# COMPACT_ATOMS: atom_id res chain seq x y z
N MET A 1 54.09 13.03 1.46
CA MET A 1 54.05 12.14 2.65
C MET A 1 52.83 12.55 3.48
N MET A 2 51.76 11.75 3.44
CA MET A 2 50.50 12.06 4.16
C MET A 2 50.66 11.63 5.64
N PRO A 3 50.30 12.48 6.63
CA PRO A 3 50.50 12.17 8.04
C PRO A 3 49.62 10.98 8.50
N ARG A 4 50.22 10.07 9.28
CA ARG A 4 49.60 8.82 9.78
C ARG A 4 48.32 9.03 10.60
N THR A 5 48.13 10.20 11.18
CA THR A 5 46.95 10.59 11.97
C THR A 5 45.71 10.89 11.13
N LEU A 6 45.88 11.32 9.86
CA LEU A 6 44.76 11.51 8.93
C LEU A 6 44.18 10.17 8.43
N ARG A 7 45.01 9.12 8.36
CA ARG A 7 44.57 7.78 7.95
C ARG A 7 43.67 7.10 8.99
N THR A 8 43.86 7.39 10.26
CA THR A 8 43.09 6.80 11.37
C THR A 8 41.72 7.47 11.54
N LEU A 9 41.61 8.79 11.32
CA LEU A 9 40.30 9.46 11.29
C LEU A 9 39.44 9.06 10.08
N ALA A 10 40.06 8.78 8.93
CA ALA A 10 39.34 8.39 7.72
C ALA A 10 38.67 7.00 7.83
N LEU A 11 39.23 6.09 8.65
CA LEU A 11 38.65 4.75 8.83
C LEU A 11 37.45 4.73 9.78
N LEU A 12 37.36 5.66 10.73
CA LEU A 12 36.28 5.71 11.73
C LEU A 12 34.98 6.32 11.19
N LEU A 13 35.02 7.09 10.09
CA LEU A 13 33.82 7.64 9.44
C LEU A 13 33.09 6.63 8.53
N ALA A 14 33.67 5.46 8.23
CA ALA A 14 33.13 4.53 7.25
C ALA A 14 32.14 3.50 7.81
N VAL A 15 31.91 3.46 9.14
CA VAL A 15 31.18 2.37 9.82
C VAL A 15 29.70 2.71 10.12
N GLY A 16 29.23 3.92 9.76
CA GLY A 16 27.93 4.42 10.24
C GLY A 16 26.70 4.23 9.34
N LEU A 17 26.82 3.84 8.06
CA LEU A 17 25.67 3.76 7.14
C LEU A 17 25.34 2.32 6.79
N SER A 18 24.80 1.59 7.75
CA SER A 18 24.14 0.31 7.52
C SER A 18 22.80 0.29 8.24
N ALA A 19 22.00 1.35 8.06
CA ALA A 19 20.57 1.24 8.30
C ALA A 19 20.04 0.27 7.24
N GLY A 20 19.70 -0.95 7.67
CA GLY A 20 19.29 -2.03 6.80
C GLY A 20 18.20 -1.58 5.84
N ALA A 21 18.43 -1.77 4.55
CA ALA A 21 17.41 -1.64 3.52
C ALA A 21 16.48 -2.86 3.61
N CYS A 22 15.75 -2.99 4.72
CA CYS A 22 14.54 -3.79 4.71
C CYS A 22 13.64 -3.16 3.66
N LYS A 23 13.39 -3.89 2.57
CA LYS A 23 12.48 -3.47 1.51
C LYS A 23 11.11 -3.28 2.15
N LYS A 24 10.65 -2.03 2.28
CA LYS A 24 9.30 -1.71 2.78
C LYS A 24 8.26 -2.48 1.99
N VAL A 25 7.14 -2.87 2.56
CA VAL A 25 6.06 -3.62 1.89
C VAL A 25 4.88 -2.71 1.54
N ILE A 26 3.87 -3.26 0.86
CA ILE A 26 2.62 -2.51 0.63
C ILE A 26 2.03 -2.18 2.01
N GLY A 27 1.64 -0.91 2.22
CA GLY A 27 1.12 -0.45 3.51
C GLY A 27 2.10 0.27 4.42
N ASP A 28 3.40 0.14 4.18
CA ASP A 28 4.39 0.84 4.99
C ASP A 28 4.38 2.34 4.77
N GLY A 29 4.66 3.09 5.84
CA GLY A 29 4.86 4.55 5.78
C GLY A 29 6.06 4.94 4.93
N CYS A 30 6.02 6.10 4.28
CA CYS A 30 7.10 6.56 3.41
C CYS A 30 7.13 8.08 3.27
N SER A 31 8.29 8.61 2.89
CA SER A 31 8.51 10.04 2.61
C SER A 31 8.92 10.29 1.16
N ALA A 32 9.46 9.28 0.49
CA ALA A 32 9.79 9.29 -0.93
C ALA A 32 9.58 7.90 -1.55
N SER A 33 9.34 7.82 -2.86
CA SER A 33 9.17 6.54 -3.57
C SER A 33 10.37 5.61 -3.45
N THR A 34 11.58 6.16 -3.30
CA THR A 34 12.80 5.37 -3.08
C THR A 34 12.80 4.62 -1.74
N ASP A 35 12.00 5.07 -0.77
CA ASP A 35 11.81 4.35 0.51
C ASP A 35 11.06 3.03 0.27
N CYS A 36 10.11 3.05 -0.67
CA CYS A 36 9.31 1.89 -1.06
C CYS A 36 10.06 1.00 -2.05
N SER A 37 10.79 1.60 -2.99
CA SER A 37 11.52 0.85 -4.01
C SER A 37 12.64 1.66 -4.64
N ALA A 38 13.87 1.15 -4.53
CA ALA A 38 15.01 1.70 -5.25
C ALA A 38 14.92 1.44 -6.77
N THR A 39 14.18 0.42 -7.20
CA THR A 39 14.01 0.04 -8.62
C THR A 39 12.72 0.59 -9.22
N GLY A 40 11.89 1.28 -8.43
CA GLY A 40 10.64 1.89 -8.88
C GLY A 40 9.47 0.92 -9.03
N ASP A 41 9.56 -0.30 -8.48
CA ASP A 41 8.44 -1.25 -8.53
C ASP A 41 7.26 -0.78 -7.67
N ARG A 42 7.47 0.07 -6.66
CA ARG A 42 6.44 0.67 -5.81
C ARG A 42 6.65 2.16 -5.63
N GLN A 43 5.55 2.87 -5.41
CA GLN A 43 5.52 4.32 -5.21
C GLN A 43 5.04 4.66 -3.80
N CYS A 44 5.55 5.77 -3.28
CA CYS A 44 5.03 6.38 -2.07
C CYS A 44 3.82 7.26 -2.42
N ASP A 45 2.63 6.90 -1.94
CA ASP A 45 1.46 7.77 -1.97
C ASP A 45 1.50 8.73 -0.78
N LEU A 46 1.89 9.98 -1.06
CA LEU A 46 1.98 11.06 -0.08
C LEU A 46 0.62 11.72 0.20
N SER A 47 -0.45 11.34 -0.50
CA SER A 47 -1.81 11.78 -0.15
C SER A 47 -2.36 11.07 1.09
N GLN A 48 -1.71 9.98 1.48
CA GLN A 48 -2.02 9.19 2.66
C GLN A 48 -1.29 9.71 3.90
N VAL A 49 -1.90 9.55 5.07
CA VAL A 49 -1.29 9.92 6.36
C VAL A 49 0.04 9.18 6.53
N ASP A 50 1.11 9.92 6.86
CA ASP A 50 2.49 9.40 6.99
C ASP A 50 3.02 8.60 5.79
N GLY A 51 2.46 8.85 4.60
CA GLY A 51 2.74 8.14 3.35
C GLY A 51 2.30 6.68 3.36
N TYR A 52 2.17 6.11 2.16
CA TYR A 52 1.79 4.71 1.99
C TYR A 52 2.49 4.09 0.77
N CYS A 53 3.29 3.06 0.97
CA CYS A 53 3.88 2.30 -0.12
C CYS A 53 2.80 1.50 -0.86
N THR A 54 2.63 1.74 -2.16
CA THR A 54 1.60 1.12 -2.99
C THR A 54 2.05 0.90 -4.43
N LEU A 55 1.24 0.15 -5.20
CA LEU A 55 1.26 0.14 -6.67
C LEU A 55 0.04 0.91 -7.16
N GLN A 56 0.24 1.89 -8.03
CA GLN A 56 -0.86 2.57 -8.70
C GLN A 56 -1.28 1.81 -9.95
N ASN A 57 -2.56 1.91 -10.31
CA ASN A 57 -3.15 1.29 -11.50
C ASN A 57 -2.95 -0.22 -11.56
N CYS A 58 -3.11 -0.91 -10.42
CA CYS A 58 -3.10 -2.36 -10.41
C CYS A 58 -4.23 -2.93 -11.28
N ASP A 59 -3.90 -3.98 -12.00
CA ASP A 59 -4.90 -4.87 -12.59
C ASP A 59 -5.46 -5.80 -11.50
N PRO A 60 -6.65 -6.40 -11.73
CA PRO A 60 -7.12 -7.48 -10.88
C PRO A 60 -6.05 -8.57 -10.76
N ASN A 61 -5.77 -9.05 -9.55
CA ASN A 61 -4.70 -10.00 -9.20
C ASN A 61 -3.27 -9.50 -9.43
N GLY A 62 -3.09 -8.21 -9.78
CA GLY A 62 -1.78 -7.64 -10.09
C GLY A 62 -0.95 -7.23 -8.86
N CYS A 63 -1.55 -7.29 -7.67
CA CYS A 63 -0.87 -6.96 -6.41
C CYS A 63 -0.03 -8.15 -5.89
N PRO A 64 1.02 -7.89 -5.09
CA PRO A 64 1.70 -8.92 -4.30
C PRO A 64 0.74 -9.70 -3.39
N ASP A 65 1.14 -10.91 -2.96
CA ASP A 65 0.29 -11.82 -2.16
C ASP A 65 -0.25 -11.18 -0.86
N GLU A 66 0.48 -10.22 -0.27
CA GLU A 66 0.08 -9.50 0.93
C GLU A 66 -0.90 -8.34 0.70
N ALA A 67 -1.32 -8.09 -0.55
CA ALA A 67 -2.09 -6.91 -0.92
C ALA A 67 -3.27 -7.21 -1.86
N LEU A 68 -4.25 -6.31 -1.81
CA LEU A 68 -5.47 -6.33 -2.60
C LEU A 68 -5.47 -5.18 -3.60
N CYS A 69 -5.95 -5.42 -4.82
CA CYS A 69 -6.21 -4.33 -5.76
C CYS A 69 -7.56 -3.70 -5.45
N ILE A 70 -7.55 -2.46 -4.96
CA ILE A 70 -8.73 -1.71 -4.55
C ILE A 70 -8.97 -0.56 -5.52
N GLY A 71 -10.16 -0.54 -6.13
CA GLY A 71 -10.65 0.56 -6.96
C GLY A 71 -11.49 1.53 -6.13
N PHE A 72 -11.06 2.79 -6.04
CA PHE A 72 -11.82 3.88 -5.44
C PHE A 72 -12.59 4.64 -6.51
N ASP A 73 -13.71 5.27 -6.15
CA ASP A 73 -14.61 5.98 -7.07
C ASP A 73 -15.22 5.09 -8.17
N ALA A 74 -15.44 3.81 -7.86
CA ALA A 74 -15.96 2.80 -8.79
C ALA A 74 -17.34 3.12 -9.40
N HIS A 75 -18.08 4.08 -8.83
CA HIS A 75 -19.40 4.52 -9.31
C HIS A 75 -19.27 5.37 -10.58
N ALA A 76 -18.07 5.92 -10.83
CA ALA A 76 -17.73 6.71 -11.98
C ALA A 76 -16.48 6.10 -12.63
N PRO A 77 -16.61 5.12 -13.55
CA PRO A 77 -15.47 4.38 -14.10
C PRO A 77 -14.36 5.23 -14.75
N ARG A 78 -14.68 6.47 -15.16
CA ARG A 78 -13.70 7.43 -15.69
C ARG A 78 -12.84 8.11 -14.62
N LEU A 79 -13.28 8.09 -13.37
CA LEU A 79 -12.61 8.64 -12.20
C LEU A 79 -12.02 7.54 -11.30
N GLU A 80 -12.31 6.27 -11.62
CA GLU A 80 -11.84 5.14 -10.83
C GLU A 80 -10.31 5.12 -10.78
N ARG A 81 -9.77 5.01 -9.57
CA ARG A 81 -8.32 4.86 -9.35
C ARG A 81 -8.07 3.59 -8.57
N ARG A 82 -7.11 2.80 -9.04
CA ARG A 82 -6.75 1.52 -8.43
C ARG A 82 -5.42 1.59 -7.71
N PHE A 83 -5.37 1.00 -6.53
CA PHE A 83 -4.17 0.91 -5.72
C PHE A 83 -4.06 -0.45 -5.06
N CYS A 84 -2.83 -0.93 -4.90
CA CYS A 84 -2.59 -2.05 -4.00
C CYS A 84 -2.66 -1.56 -2.54
N MET A 85 -3.60 -2.12 -1.79
CA MET A 85 -3.78 -1.86 -0.37
C MET A 85 -3.38 -3.12 0.40
N ALA A 86 -2.65 -2.96 1.50
CA ALA A 86 -2.25 -4.06 2.36
C ALA A 86 -3.49 -4.83 2.85
N GLY A 87 -3.43 -6.16 2.79
CA GLY A 87 -4.47 -7.03 3.30
C GLY A 87 -4.49 -7.07 4.83
N CYS A 88 -5.67 -7.29 5.40
CA CYS A 88 -5.85 -7.41 6.85
C CYS A 88 -7.01 -8.35 7.19
N ASP A 89 -6.98 -8.89 8.41
CA ASP A 89 -8.08 -9.61 9.03
C ASP A 89 -8.66 -8.82 10.23
N VAL A 90 -7.79 -8.12 10.96
CA VAL A 90 -8.09 -7.25 12.11
C VAL A 90 -7.37 -5.91 12.01
N ASP A 91 -7.77 -4.91 12.81
CA ASP A 91 -7.17 -3.56 12.78
C ASP A 91 -5.67 -3.58 13.09
N ASP A 92 -5.21 -4.48 13.98
CA ASP A 92 -3.80 -4.60 14.37
C ASP A 92 -2.89 -5.10 13.22
N ASP A 93 -3.45 -5.65 12.14
CA ASP A 93 -2.68 -5.98 10.93
C ASP A 93 -2.31 -4.72 10.15
N CYS A 94 -3.01 -3.60 10.41
CA CYS A 94 -2.76 -2.30 9.83
C CYS A 94 -1.89 -1.42 10.73
N ARG A 95 -1.39 -0.32 10.16
CA ARG A 95 -0.67 0.71 10.93
C ARG A 95 -1.64 1.49 11.82
N THR A 96 -1.93 0.93 12.98
CA THR A 96 -2.81 1.50 14.02
C THR A 96 -2.06 2.56 14.81
N PRO A 97 -2.69 3.69 15.19
CA PRO A 97 -4.12 4.04 15.04
C PRO A 97 -4.50 4.71 13.72
N GLU A 98 -3.55 5.01 12.83
CA GLU A 98 -3.80 5.83 11.65
C GLU A 98 -4.57 5.07 10.55
N TYR A 99 -4.52 3.74 10.57
CA TYR A 99 -5.19 2.83 9.65
C TYR A 99 -6.02 1.81 10.42
N ARG A 100 -7.10 1.36 9.79
CA ARG A 100 -7.95 0.27 10.28
C ARG A 100 -8.24 -0.73 9.18
N CYS A 101 -8.67 -1.92 9.58
CA CYS A 101 -9.05 -2.96 8.65
C CYS A 101 -10.46 -2.72 8.12
N VAL A 102 -10.57 -2.47 6.81
CA VAL A 102 -11.84 -2.31 6.13
C VAL A 102 -12.19 -3.63 5.44
N ARG A 103 -13.29 -4.24 5.86
CA ARG A 103 -13.84 -5.44 5.21
C ARG A 103 -14.86 -5.05 4.15
N PRO A 104 -15.13 -5.91 3.15
CA PRO A 104 -16.25 -5.71 2.23
C PRO A 104 -17.57 -5.54 3.02
N ASP A 105 -18.17 -4.36 2.97
CA ASP A 105 -19.53 -4.10 3.45
C ASP A 105 -20.52 -3.95 2.27
N ALA A 106 -21.80 -3.73 2.54
CA ALA A 106 -22.84 -3.65 1.50
C ALA A 106 -22.63 -2.53 0.44
N ARG A 107 -21.72 -1.57 0.66
CA ARG A 107 -21.37 -0.47 -0.26
C ARG A 107 -20.09 -0.76 -1.06
N ALA A 108 -19.34 -1.80 -0.69
CA ALA A 108 -18.20 -2.31 -1.44
C ALA A 108 -18.68 -3.41 -2.41
N CYS A 109 -18.34 -3.28 -3.69
CA CYS A 109 -18.61 -4.35 -4.64
C CYS A 109 -17.39 -5.23 -4.76
N VAL A 110 -17.67 -6.52 -4.79
CA VAL A 110 -16.68 -7.54 -5.01
C VAL A 110 -16.58 -7.82 -6.51
N ASN A 111 -15.42 -7.56 -7.11
CA ASN A 111 -15.11 -8.01 -8.46
C ASN A 111 -14.46 -9.38 -8.35
N THR A 112 -15.22 -10.45 -8.61
CA THR A 112 -14.65 -11.80 -8.80
C THR A 112 -15.01 -12.28 -10.18
N ALA A 113 -14.23 -13.25 -10.70
CA ALA A 113 -14.51 -13.91 -11.97
C ALA A 113 -15.97 -14.45 -12.11
N ASN A 114 -16.67 -14.64 -10.99
CA ASN A 114 -18.08 -15.07 -10.95
C ASN A 114 -19.06 -14.02 -10.38
N ALA A 115 -18.57 -12.92 -9.80
CA ALA A 115 -19.41 -11.82 -9.35
C ALA A 115 -19.64 -10.88 -10.52
N SER A 116 -20.71 -11.14 -11.28
CA SER A 116 -21.36 -10.09 -12.04
C SER A 116 -21.88 -9.09 -11.01
N GLY A 117 -21.10 -8.02 -10.76
CA GLY A 117 -21.44 -6.95 -9.83
C GLY A 117 -22.72 -6.24 -10.27
N ILE A 118 -23.86 -6.80 -9.93
CA ILE A 118 -25.17 -6.18 -10.08
C ILE A 118 -25.58 -5.74 -8.69
N LEU A 119 -25.24 -4.49 -8.35
CA LEU A 119 -25.84 -3.84 -7.19
C LEU A 119 -27.36 -3.77 -7.40
N PRO A 120 -28.17 -3.93 -6.35
CA PRO A 120 -29.60 -3.63 -6.39
C PRO A 120 -29.87 -2.24 -6.99
N SER A 121 -31.02 -2.10 -7.67
CA SER A 121 -31.44 -0.83 -8.27
C SER A 121 -31.39 0.33 -7.27
N GLY A 122 -30.63 1.38 -7.60
CA GLY A 122 -30.46 2.57 -6.76
C GLY A 122 -29.24 2.57 -5.84
N GLN A 123 -28.42 1.52 -5.85
CA GLN A 123 -27.14 1.50 -5.15
C GLN A 123 -25.97 1.74 -6.13
N SER A 124 -25.00 2.55 -5.70
CA SER A 124 -23.77 2.82 -6.44
C SER A 124 -22.55 2.32 -5.68
N CYS A 125 -21.61 1.74 -6.40
CA CYS A 125 -20.40 1.16 -5.84
C CYS A 125 -19.34 2.23 -5.65
N ASN A 126 -18.91 2.58 -4.44
CA ASN A 126 -17.78 3.52 -4.31
C ASN A 126 -16.42 2.84 -4.23
N VAL A 127 -16.40 1.56 -3.84
CA VAL A 127 -15.19 0.78 -3.70
C VAL A 127 -15.36 -0.56 -4.41
N LEU A 128 -14.44 -0.87 -5.31
CA LEU A 128 -14.30 -2.16 -5.97
C LEU A 128 -13.17 -2.94 -5.30
N ILE A 129 -13.49 -4.10 -4.71
CA ILE A 129 -12.51 -4.99 -4.09
C ILE A 129 -12.31 -6.19 -4.99
N ASP A 130 -11.07 -6.47 -5.39
CA ASP A 130 -10.75 -7.71 -6.07
C ASP A 130 -10.49 -8.83 -5.05
N THR A 131 -11.45 -9.76 -4.89
CA THR A 131 -11.44 -10.75 -3.79
C THR A 131 -10.88 -12.11 -4.18
N VAL A 132 -10.07 -12.19 -5.22
CA VAL A 132 -9.15 -13.32 -5.40
C VAL A 132 -8.12 -13.46 -4.26
N SER A 133 -7.99 -12.45 -3.40
CA SER A 133 -7.05 -12.44 -2.28
C SER A 133 -7.44 -13.36 -1.12
N ARG A 134 -6.42 -13.71 -0.32
CA ARG A 134 -6.47 -14.61 0.84
C ARG A 134 -6.80 -13.93 2.17
N THR A 135 -7.03 -12.60 2.18
CA THR A 135 -7.28 -11.81 3.40
C THR A 135 -8.72 -11.27 3.46
N ALA A 136 -9.25 -11.04 4.67
CA ALA A 136 -10.65 -10.66 4.87
C ALA A 136 -10.99 -9.19 4.54
N GLY A 137 -9.99 -8.31 4.48
CA GLY A 137 -10.14 -6.88 4.22
C GLY A 137 -8.84 -6.23 3.76
N TYR A 138 -8.84 -4.90 3.69
CA TYR A 138 -7.69 -4.07 3.35
C TYR A 138 -7.50 -2.91 4.33
N CYS A 139 -6.25 -2.49 4.52
CA CYS A 139 -5.91 -1.35 5.37
C CYS A 139 -6.24 -0.04 4.67
N ALA A 140 -7.07 0.78 5.30
CA ALA A 140 -7.40 2.13 4.85
C ALA A 140 -7.24 3.12 6.00
N PRO A 141 -7.06 4.43 5.73
CA PRO A 141 -7.00 5.43 6.78
C PRO A 141 -8.20 5.30 7.72
N ALA A 142 -7.92 5.24 9.01
CA ALA A 142 -8.93 5.46 10.02
C ALA A 142 -9.38 6.91 9.83
N ALA A 143 -10.57 7.11 9.25
CA ALA A 143 -11.16 8.44 9.12
C ALA A 143 -11.03 9.20 10.46
N PRO A 144 -10.75 10.51 10.45
CA PRO A 144 -10.93 11.31 11.66
C PRO A 144 -12.39 11.25 12.15
#